data_AF-A0A2N1MNH9-F1
#
_entry.id   AF-A0A2N1MNH9-F1
#
_cell.length_a   1.000
_cell.length_b   1.000
_cell.length_c   1.000
_cell.angle_alpha   90.00
_cell.angle_beta   90.00
_cell.angle_gamma   90.00
#
_symmetry.space_group_name_H-M   'P 1'
#
loop_
_entity.id
_entity.type
_entity.pdbx_description
1 polymer ?
#
loop_
_entity_poly.entity_id
_entity_poly.type
_entity_poly.pdbx_seq_one_letter_code
_entity_poly.pdbx_strand_id
1 'polypeptide(L)'
;MVDALRLLDLKRQHNFSDNAYNDILKIFGKKNATLFLAKKKLDKLVKIVPNLIDICINSCCAFTGKYEKDLNCQFCDEARYIIKNNKCIPRKTMAHIPLLDRLKIQYEDKDRALLLRYRNEYTNSTKFNDSNCVGDIFDGNYIKKLLKKDVL
;
A
#
# COMPACT_ATOMS: atom_id res chain seq x y z
N MET A 1 5.47 -24.72 -8.72
CA MET A 1 5.26 -23.51 -7.91
C MET A 1 4.42 -22.44 -8.60
N VAL A 2 4.58 -22.20 -9.90
CA VAL A 2 3.74 -21.21 -10.63
C VAL A 2 2.25 -21.48 -10.44
N ASP A 3 1.80 -22.74 -10.56
CA ASP A 3 0.40 -23.12 -10.36
C ASP A 3 -0.13 -22.78 -8.97
N ALA A 4 0.71 -22.90 -7.94
CA ALA A 4 0.32 -22.53 -6.58
C ALA A 4 0.16 -21.01 -6.43
N LEU A 5 1.00 -20.22 -7.09
CA LEU A 5 0.82 -18.76 -7.13
C LEU A 5 -0.43 -18.36 -7.92
N ARG A 6 -0.74 -19.04 -9.04
CA ARG A 6 -1.99 -18.83 -9.79
C ARG A 6 -3.23 -19.18 -8.94
N LEU A 7 -3.18 -20.30 -8.24
CA LEU A 7 -4.25 -20.67 -7.30
C LEU A 7 -4.38 -19.67 -6.15
N LEU A 8 -3.27 -19.02 -5.75
CA LEU A 8 -3.28 -18.01 -4.68
C LEU A 8 -4.02 -16.76 -5.14
N ASP A 9 -3.88 -16.41 -6.42
CA ASP A 9 -4.68 -15.33 -7.03
C ASP A 9 -6.17 -15.70 -7.12
N LEU A 10 -6.51 -16.93 -7.54
CA LEU A 10 -7.89 -17.40 -7.52
C LEU A 10 -8.49 -17.40 -6.10
N LYS A 11 -7.70 -17.80 -5.10
CA LYS A 11 -8.09 -17.72 -3.69
C LYS A 11 -8.42 -16.29 -3.27
N ARG A 12 -7.60 -15.32 -3.69
CA ARG A 12 -7.84 -13.90 -3.43
C ARG A 12 -9.14 -13.42 -4.08
N GLN A 13 -9.41 -13.83 -5.31
CA GLN A 13 -10.59 -13.41 -6.06
C GLN A 13 -11.90 -14.03 -5.53
N HIS A 14 -11.87 -15.29 -5.11
CA HIS A 14 -13.07 -16.05 -4.74
C HIS A 14 -13.17 -16.37 -3.24
N ASN A 15 -12.18 -15.99 -2.44
CA ASN A 15 -12.14 -16.14 -0.99
C ASN A 15 -12.43 -17.57 -0.47
N PHE A 16 -12.03 -18.62 -1.20
CA PHE A 16 -12.18 -19.99 -0.70
C PHE A 16 -11.20 -20.28 0.45
N SER A 17 -11.46 -21.32 1.25
CA SER A 17 -10.73 -21.60 2.49
C SER A 17 -9.27 -22.02 2.28
N ASP A 18 -8.44 -21.92 3.33
CA ASP A 18 -7.05 -22.40 3.30
C ASP A 18 -6.98 -23.92 3.11
N ASN A 19 -7.94 -24.66 3.65
CA ASN A 19 -8.07 -26.10 3.45
C ASN A 19 -8.37 -26.42 1.98
N ALA A 20 -9.37 -25.75 1.39
CA ALA A 20 -9.72 -25.92 -0.02
C ALA A 20 -8.52 -25.65 -0.94
N TYR A 21 -7.74 -24.59 -0.65
CA TYR A 21 -6.51 -24.31 -1.39
C TYR A 21 -5.53 -25.50 -1.37
N ASN A 22 -5.24 -26.04 -0.19
CA ASN A 22 -4.29 -27.14 -0.06
C ASN A 22 -4.82 -28.43 -0.70
N ASP A 23 -6.12 -28.69 -0.59
CA ASP A 23 -6.74 -29.88 -1.18
C ASP A 23 -6.76 -29.81 -2.71
N ILE A 24 -7.04 -28.65 -3.29
CA ILE A 24 -6.91 -28.42 -4.74
C ILE A 24 -5.48 -28.74 -5.21
N LEU A 25 -4.45 -28.24 -4.50
CA LEU A 25 -3.06 -28.55 -4.85
C LEU A 25 -2.75 -30.06 -4.78
N LYS A 26 -3.32 -30.78 -3.80
CA LYS A 26 -3.17 -32.24 -3.71
C LYS A 26 -3.83 -32.95 -4.88
N ILE A 27 -5.05 -32.55 -5.26
CA ILE A 27 -5.80 -33.12 -6.39
C ILE A 27 -4.98 -33.00 -7.69
N PHE A 28 -4.37 -31.85 -7.92
CA PHE A 28 -3.53 -31.60 -9.10
C PHE A 28 -2.09 -32.13 -8.97
N GLY A 29 -1.82 -33.02 -8.02
CA GLY A 29 -0.51 -33.69 -7.86
C GLY A 29 0.61 -32.79 -7.35
N LYS A 30 0.32 -31.60 -6.83
CA LYS A 30 1.31 -30.62 -6.33
C LYS A 30 1.56 -30.80 -4.83
N LYS A 31 1.85 -32.03 -4.38
CA LYS A 31 2.02 -32.39 -2.95
C LYS A 31 3.10 -31.58 -2.21
N ASN A 32 4.09 -31.07 -2.92
CA ASN A 32 5.19 -30.27 -2.36
C ASN A 32 4.87 -28.76 -2.28
N ALA A 33 3.68 -28.33 -2.70
CA ALA A 33 3.23 -26.95 -2.61
C ALA A 33 2.14 -26.83 -1.55
N THR A 34 2.25 -25.80 -0.72
CA THR A 34 1.25 -25.45 0.30
C THR A 34 0.96 -23.96 0.24
N LEU A 35 -0.13 -23.53 0.86
CA LEU A 35 -0.44 -22.10 0.98
C LEU A 35 0.73 -21.31 1.59
N PHE A 36 1.35 -21.88 2.63
CA PHE A 36 2.51 -21.28 3.29
C PHE A 36 3.69 -21.09 2.31
N LEU A 37 4.03 -22.13 1.54
CA LEU A 37 5.13 -22.06 0.58
C LEU A 37 4.83 -21.09 -0.57
N ALA A 38 3.57 -21.02 -1.02
CA ALA A 38 3.14 -20.06 -2.03
C ALA A 38 3.28 -18.62 -1.52
N LYS A 39 2.77 -18.31 -0.32
CA LYS A 39 2.93 -17.00 0.34
C LYS A 39 4.41 -16.66 0.52
N LYS A 40 5.21 -17.57 1.09
CA LYS A 40 6.66 -17.38 1.27
C LYS A 40 7.40 -17.12 -0.05
N LYS A 41 6.97 -17.78 -1.14
CA LYS A 41 7.54 -17.54 -2.48
C LYS A 41 7.12 -16.17 -3.01
N LEU A 42 5.87 -15.76 -2.81
CA LEU A 42 5.37 -14.44 -3.17
C LEU A 42 6.15 -13.34 -2.44
N ASP A 43 6.35 -13.48 -1.12
CA ASP A 43 7.10 -12.51 -0.32
C ASP A 43 8.53 -12.30 -0.86
N LYS A 44 9.20 -13.40 -1.24
CA LYS A 44 10.54 -13.35 -1.85
C LYS A 44 10.57 -12.64 -3.21
N LEU A 45 9.49 -12.70 -3.98
CA LEU A 45 9.40 -12.09 -5.31
C LEU A 45 9.05 -10.61 -5.20
N VAL A 46 8.08 -10.29 -4.35
CA VAL A 46 7.48 -8.96 -4.25
C VAL A 46 8.42 -7.98 -3.55
N LYS A 47 9.32 -8.42 -2.66
CA LYS A 47 10.30 -7.57 -1.94
C LYS A 47 9.71 -6.33 -1.24
N ILE A 48 8.40 -6.22 -1.14
CA ILE A 48 7.70 -5.19 -0.37
C ILE A 48 7.62 -5.70 1.06
N VAL A 49 8.34 -5.04 1.96
CA VAL A 49 8.26 -5.33 3.39
C VAL A 49 7.55 -4.15 4.05
N PRO A 50 6.30 -4.32 4.53
CA PRO A 50 5.62 -3.26 5.23
C PRO A 50 6.23 -3.06 6.62
N ASN A 51 6.37 -1.81 7.02
CA ASN A 51 6.68 -1.44 8.39
C ASN A 51 5.41 -1.54 9.22
N LEU A 52 5.43 -2.31 10.31
CA LEU A 52 4.31 -2.33 11.25
C LEU A 52 4.41 -1.12 12.17
N ILE A 53 3.41 -0.25 12.10
CA ILE A 53 3.32 0.95 12.91
C ILE A 53 2.27 0.74 13.99
N ASP A 54 2.63 1.03 15.24
CA ASP A 54 1.69 1.04 16.36
C ASP A 54 0.66 2.14 16.17
N ILE A 55 -0.62 1.82 16.33
CA ILE A 55 -1.71 2.78 16.25
C ILE A 55 -2.63 2.65 17.46
N CYS A 56 -3.34 3.73 17.78
CA CYS A 56 -4.39 3.69 18.79
C CYS A 56 -5.43 2.60 18.44
N ILE A 57 -5.97 1.91 19.44
CA ILE A 57 -7.01 0.88 19.25
C ILE A 57 -8.23 1.43 18.48
N ASN A 58 -8.59 2.68 18.78
CA ASN A 58 -9.67 3.44 18.15
C ASN A 58 -9.24 4.18 16.87
N SER A 59 -8.02 3.91 16.36
CA SER A 59 -7.45 4.53 15.16
C SER A 59 -7.31 6.07 15.20
N CYS A 60 -7.34 6.69 16.37
CA CYS A 60 -7.25 8.15 16.49
C CYS A 60 -5.91 8.71 15.99
N CYS A 61 -4.81 7.99 16.24
CA CYS A 61 -3.47 8.37 15.82
C CYS A 61 -2.57 7.16 15.58
N ALA A 62 -1.46 7.41 14.88
CA ALA A 62 -0.31 6.52 14.83
C ALA A 62 0.75 7.01 15.83
N PHE A 63 1.38 6.08 16.54
CA PHE A 63 2.44 6.38 17.51
C PHE A 63 3.79 6.53 16.79
N THR A 64 3.91 7.58 16.00
CA THR A 64 5.12 7.94 15.23
C THR A 64 5.46 9.41 15.40
N GLY A 65 6.70 9.79 15.06
CA GLY A 65 7.15 11.18 15.13
C GLY A 65 6.96 11.75 16.53
N LYS A 66 6.18 12.83 16.67
CA LYS A 66 5.94 13.47 17.96
C LYS A 66 5.21 12.59 19.00
N TYR A 67 4.52 11.53 18.57
CA TYR A 67 3.80 10.59 19.46
C TYR A 67 4.57 9.29 19.68
N GLU A 68 5.81 9.18 19.20
CA GLU A 68 6.58 7.92 19.23
C GLU A 68 6.83 7.39 20.64
N LYS A 69 6.98 8.31 21.62
CA LYS A 69 7.24 7.97 23.03
C LYS A 69 5.97 7.85 23.88
N ASP A 70 4.80 8.11 23.31
CA ASP A 70 3.56 8.11 24.06
C ASP A 70 3.13 6.68 24.39
N LEU A 71 2.72 6.48 25.64
CA LEU A 71 2.15 5.23 26.14
C LEU A 71 0.63 5.20 26.05
N ASN A 72 -0.01 6.37 25.95
CA ASN A 72 -1.46 6.55 25.84
C ASN A 72 -1.76 7.47 24.67
N CYS A 73 -2.92 7.28 24.04
CA CYS A 73 -3.37 8.13 22.94
C CYS A 73 -3.74 9.53 23.45
N GLN A 74 -3.16 10.59 22.90
CA GLN A 74 -3.46 11.97 23.31
C GLN A 74 -4.92 12.42 23.02
N PHE A 75 -5.68 11.66 22.23
CA PHE A 75 -7.04 12.02 21.81
C PHE A 75 -8.14 11.29 22.57
N CYS A 76 -7.87 10.06 23.03
CA CYS A 76 -8.88 9.23 23.70
C CYS A 76 -8.34 8.50 24.93
N ASP A 77 -7.10 8.80 25.34
CA ASP A 77 -6.39 8.27 26.51
C ASP A 77 -6.22 6.74 26.57
N GLU A 78 -6.65 6.03 25.53
CA GLU A 78 -6.45 4.59 25.42
C GLU A 78 -4.97 4.23 25.40
N ALA A 79 -4.60 3.25 26.23
CA ALA A 79 -3.25 2.73 26.29
C ALA A 79 -2.80 2.19 24.92
N ARG A 80 -1.54 2.41 24.56
CA ARG A 80 -0.89 1.88 23.35
C ARG A 80 -0.65 0.37 23.46
N TYR A 81 -0.27 -0.09 24.65
CA TYR A 81 0.18 -1.46 24.89
C TYR A 81 -0.79 -2.24 25.79
N ILE A 82 -0.77 -3.56 25.65
CA ILE A 82 -1.26 -4.51 26.63
C ILE A 82 -0.10 -5.39 27.12
N ILE A 83 -0.16 -5.82 28.37
CA ILE A 83 0.84 -6.72 28.94
C ILE A 83 0.36 -8.16 28.75
N LYS A 84 1.14 -8.97 28.03
CA LYS A 84 0.93 -10.42 27.92
C LYS A 84 2.25 -11.13 28.17
N ASN A 85 2.26 -12.12 29.08
CA ASN A 85 3.45 -12.89 29.45
C ASN A 85 4.66 -11.99 29.77
N ASN A 86 4.45 -10.94 30.57
CA ASN A 86 5.44 -9.92 30.92
C ASN A 86 6.05 -9.15 29.73
N LYS A 87 5.39 -9.14 28.57
CA LYS A 87 5.79 -8.36 27.39
C LYS A 87 4.76 -7.28 27.08
N CYS A 88 5.23 -6.07 26.79
CA CYS A 88 4.39 -5.00 26.24
C CYS A 88 4.15 -5.27 24.75
N ILE A 89 2.89 -5.51 24.39
CA ILE A 89 2.47 -5.79 23.01
C ILE A 89 1.55 -4.64 22.56
N PRO A 90 1.80 -4.01 21.40
CA PRO A 90 0.91 -2.99 20.88
C PRO A 90 -0.51 -3.54 20.75
N ARG A 91 -1.52 -2.77 21.17
CA ARG A 91 -2.92 -3.18 21.06
C ARG A 91 -3.40 -3.27 19.62
N LYS A 92 -2.82 -2.46 18.74
CA LYS A 92 -3.15 -2.43 17.32
C LYS A 92 -1.95 -1.96 16.51
N THR A 93 -1.70 -2.62 15.39
CA THR A 93 -0.65 -2.25 14.43
C THR A 93 -1.25 -2.09 13.05
N MET A 94 -0.72 -1.16 12.26
CA MET A 94 -1.05 -0.98 10.86
C MET A 94 0.18 -1.25 9.99
N ALA A 95 -0.01 -1.99 8.89
CA ALA A 95 1.02 -2.15 7.88
C ALA A 95 1.19 -0.86 7.07
N HIS A 96 2.40 -0.30 7.08
CA HIS A 96 2.77 0.88 6.31
C HIS A 96 3.85 0.53 5.29
N ILE A 97 3.53 0.66 4.02
CA ILE A 97 4.54 0.57 2.95
C ILE A 97 5.16 1.96 2.79
N PRO A 98 6.50 2.11 2.91
CA PRO A 98 7.17 3.39 2.71
C PRO A 98 6.76 4.07 1.40
N LEU A 99 6.68 5.40 1.40
CA LEU A 99 6.25 6.15 0.23
C LEU A 99 7.14 5.86 -1.00
N LEU A 100 8.46 5.80 -0.80
CA LEU A 100 9.40 5.50 -1.87
C LEU A 100 9.13 4.13 -2.51
N ASP A 101 8.87 3.10 -1.70
CA ASP A 101 8.58 1.76 -2.21
C ASP A 101 7.24 1.72 -2.91
N ARG A 102 6.22 2.41 -2.40
CA ARG A 102 4.96 2.63 -3.11
C ARG A 102 5.20 3.24 -4.48
N LEU A 103 6.01 4.30 -4.58
CA LEU A 103 6.31 4.93 -5.86
C LEU A 103 7.06 3.98 -6.80
N LYS A 104 8.07 3.26 -6.34
CA LYS A 104 8.77 2.25 -7.16
C LYS A 104 7.79 1.24 -7.78
N ILE A 105 6.89 0.67 -6.96
CA ILE A 105 5.87 -0.27 -7.44
C ILE A 105 4.98 0.38 -8.52
N GLN A 106 4.59 1.63 -8.33
CA GLN A 106 3.76 2.35 -9.30
C GLN A 106 4.49 2.59 -10.62
N TYR A 107 5.79 2.90 -10.59
CA TYR A 107 6.59 3.20 -11.77
C TYR A 107 7.18 1.96 -12.46
N GLU A 108 7.22 0.80 -11.79
CA GLU A 108 7.59 -0.49 -12.40
C GLU A 108 6.51 -1.01 -13.38
N ASP A 109 5.25 -0.63 -13.17
CA ASP A 109 4.16 -0.90 -14.11
C ASP A 109 4.15 0.16 -15.21
N LYS A 110 4.30 -0.27 -16.48
CA LYS A 110 4.42 0.63 -17.63
C LYS A 110 3.20 1.51 -17.84
N ASP A 111 2.00 0.96 -17.67
CA ASP A 111 0.75 1.67 -17.92
C ASP A 111 0.49 2.67 -16.80
N ARG A 112 0.72 2.27 -15.54
CA ARG A 112 0.66 3.17 -14.38
C ARG A 112 1.69 4.28 -14.47
N ALA A 113 2.93 3.97 -14.88
CA ALA A 113 3.98 4.96 -15.06
C ALA A 113 3.61 6.01 -16.13
N LEU A 114 2.94 5.60 -17.21
CA LEU A 114 2.42 6.53 -18.22
C LEU A 114 1.34 7.43 -17.63
N LEU A 115 0.35 6.87 -16.93
CA LEU A 115 -0.72 7.64 -16.30
C LEU A 115 -0.21 8.65 -15.27
N LEU A 116 0.82 8.30 -14.50
CA LEU A 116 1.42 9.20 -13.50
C LEU A 116 2.15 10.39 -14.12
N ARG A 117 2.55 10.31 -15.39
CA ARG A 117 3.18 11.43 -16.13
C ARG A 117 2.15 12.37 -16.76
N TYR A 118 0.88 11.98 -16.81
CA TYR A 118 -0.19 12.72 -17.48
C TYR A 118 -0.19 14.20 -17.14
N ARG A 119 -0.18 14.56 -15.85
CA ARG A 119 -0.20 15.97 -15.43
C ARG A 119 0.95 16.75 -16.04
N ASN A 120 2.18 16.22 -15.95
CA ASN A 120 3.36 16.89 -16.46
C ASN A 120 3.31 17.01 -17.99
N GLU A 121 2.89 15.94 -18.69
CA GLU A 121 2.73 15.95 -20.14
C GLU A 121 1.66 16.96 -20.58
N TYR A 122 0.52 17.00 -19.88
CA TYR A 122 -0.57 17.92 -20.15
C TYR A 122 -0.15 19.38 -19.94
N THR A 123 0.46 19.71 -18.79
CA THR A 123 0.87 21.09 -18.48
C THR A 123 1.98 21.62 -19.40
N ASN A 124 2.73 20.72 -20.04
CA ASN A 124 3.74 21.08 -21.05
C ASN A 124 3.18 21.06 -22.49
N SER A 125 1.92 20.68 -22.68
CA SER A 125 1.29 20.63 -24.00
C SER A 125 0.80 22.01 -24.44
N THR A 126 0.61 22.19 -25.76
CA THR A 126 0.03 23.41 -26.33
C THR A 126 -1.40 23.66 -25.86
N LYS A 127 -2.15 22.59 -25.53
CA LYS A 127 -3.55 22.65 -25.07
C LYS A 127 -3.69 23.40 -23.74
N PHE A 128 -2.73 23.27 -22.84
CA PHE A 128 -2.76 23.92 -21.52
C PHE A 128 -2.68 25.46 -21.59
N ASN A 129 -2.06 25.98 -22.65
CA ASN A 129 -1.88 27.41 -22.89
C ASN A 129 -3.02 28.04 -23.70
N ASP A 130 -4.00 27.24 -24.14
CA ASP A 130 -5.18 27.76 -24.82
C ASP A 130 -6.11 28.43 -23.79
N SER A 131 -6.25 29.75 -23.85
CA SER A 131 -7.11 30.52 -22.96
C SER A 131 -8.58 30.46 -23.34
N ASN A 132 -8.90 29.92 -24.52
CA ASN A 132 -10.24 29.98 -25.08
C ASN A 132 -11.09 28.75 -24.73
N CYS A 133 -10.50 27.72 -24.12
CA CYS A 133 -11.23 26.54 -23.65
C CYS A 133 -10.66 25.98 -22.34
N VAL A 134 -11.53 25.33 -21.56
CA VAL A 134 -11.13 24.51 -20.41
C VAL A 134 -11.12 23.06 -20.90
N GLY A 135 -9.94 22.49 -21.10
CA GLY A 135 -9.74 21.13 -21.58
C GLY A 135 -9.51 20.11 -20.48
N ASP A 136 -9.03 20.52 -19.30
CA ASP A 136 -8.74 19.64 -18.17
C ASP A 136 -8.89 20.38 -16.81
N ILE A 137 -8.94 19.61 -15.72
CA ILE A 137 -8.92 20.15 -14.35
C ILE A 137 -7.67 21.00 -14.05
N PHE A 138 -6.57 20.79 -14.78
CA PHE A 138 -5.34 21.55 -14.58
C PHE A 138 -5.40 22.98 -15.12
N ASP A 139 -6.33 23.32 -16.01
CA ASP A 139 -6.40 24.65 -16.64
C ASP A 139 -6.81 25.78 -15.70
N GLY A 140 -7.20 25.45 -14.47
CA GLY A 140 -7.59 26.40 -13.45
C GLY A 140 -6.52 27.45 -13.16
N ASN A 141 -6.94 28.70 -13.04
CA ASN A 141 -6.08 29.86 -12.74
C ASN A 141 -5.18 29.64 -11.52
N TYR A 142 -5.65 28.89 -10.53
CA TYR A 142 -4.87 28.57 -9.33
C TYR A 142 -3.67 27.65 -9.64
N ILE A 143 -3.87 26.59 -10.43
CA ILE A 143 -2.77 25.70 -10.86
C ILE A 143 -1.75 26.49 -11.68
N LYS A 144 -2.22 27.29 -12.65
CA LYS A 144 -1.36 28.16 -13.48
C LYS A 144 -0.54 29.13 -12.63
N LYS A 145 -1.11 29.66 -11.54
CA LYS A 145 -0.39 30.50 -10.57
C LYS A 145 0.65 29.71 -9.78
N LEU A 146 0.33 28.49 -9.35
CA LEU A 146 1.26 27.64 -8.58
C LEU A 146 2.45 27.17 -9.42
N LEU A 147 2.26 26.87 -10.71
CA LEU A 147 3.35 26.47 -11.61
C LEU A 147 4.40 27.57 -11.83
N LYS A 148 4.02 28.85 -11.61
CA LYS A 148 4.93 30.00 -11.71
C LYS A 148 5.68 30.28 -10.41
N LYS A 149 5.37 29.57 -9.32
CA LYS A 149 6.10 29.71 -8.07
C LYS A 149 7.26 28.73 -8.06
N ASP A 150 8.46 29.22 -7.85
CA ASP A 150 9.57 28.37 -7.46
C ASP A 150 9.24 27.72 -6.11
N VAL A 151 9.22 26.40 -6.10
CA VAL A 151 9.12 25.61 -4.88
C VAL A 151 10.54 25.15 -4.57
N LEU A 152 11.22 25.90 -3.70
CA LEU A 152 12.46 25.50 -3.04
C LEU A 152 12.16 24.44 -1.96
#